data_AF-Q4C0K0-F1
#
_entry.id   AF-Q4C0K0-F1
#
_cell.length_a   1.000
_cell.length_b   1.000
_cell.length_c   1.000
_cell.angle_alpha   90.00
_cell.angle_beta   90.00
_cell.angle_gamma   90.00
#
_symmetry.space_group_name_H-M   'P 1'
#
loop_
_entity.id
_entity.type
_entity.pdbx_description
1 polymer ?
#
loop_
_entity_poly.entity_id
_entity_poly.type
_entity_poly.pdbx_seq_one_letter_code
_entity_poly.pdbx_strand_id
1 'polypeptide(L)' 'MPAPYSYDLRTKVINAIDEGMTKTQASRLFGISRNTINLWLKKKEETGSYKAKVGFAE' A
#
# COMPACT_ATOMS: atom_id res chain seq x y z
N MET A 1 21.34 -3.65 0.75
CA MET A 1 20.00 -4.22 0.46
C MET A 1 18.98 -3.14 0.73
N PRO A 2 18.19 -2.65 -0.24
CA PRO A 2 17.09 -1.75 0.11
C PRO A 2 16.11 -2.55 0.97
N ALA A 3 15.96 -2.15 2.23
CA ALA A 3 15.00 -2.77 3.13
C ALA A 3 13.64 -2.78 2.41
N PRO A 4 12.96 -3.92 2.30
CA PRO A 4 11.63 -3.94 1.71
C PRO A 4 10.78 -2.98 2.53
N TYR A 5 10.14 -2.01 1.86
CA TYR A 5 9.20 -1.11 2.53
C TYR A 5 8.30 -1.94 3.43
N SER A 6 8.27 -1.59 4.72
CA SER A 6 7.53 -2.37 5.72
C SER A 6 6.14 -2.66 5.19
N TYR A 7 5.75 -3.92 5.26
CA TYR A 7 4.44 -4.39 4.81
C TYR A 7 3.30 -3.59 5.46
N ASP A 8 3.56 -3.13 6.68
CA ASP A 8 2.75 -2.19 7.45
C ASP A 8 2.47 -0.86 6.71
N LEU A 9 3.51 -0.27 6.11
CA LEU A 9 3.42 0.99 5.37
C LEU A 9 2.57 0.83 4.11
N ARG A 10 2.77 -0.27 3.38
CA ARG A 10 1.96 -0.58 2.18
C ARG A 10 0.49 -0.79 2.56
N THR A 11 0.24 -1.52 3.63
CA THR A 11 -1.13 -1.78 4.10
C THR A 11 -1.80 -0.49 4.56
N LYS A 12 -1.12 0.34 5.35
CA LYS A 12 -1.63 1.65 5.80
C LYS A 12 -1.96 2.58 4.63
N VAL A 13 -1.10 2.64 3.62
CA VAL A 13 -1.32 3.47 2.42
C VAL A 13 -2.50 2.96 1.59
N ILE A 14 -2.60 1.64 1.38
CA ILE A 14 -3.72 1.04 0.64
C ILE A 14 -5.03 1.25 1.41
N ASN A 15 -5.04 1.05 2.73
CA ASN A 15 -6.23 1.22 3.58
C ASN A 15 -6.69 2.68 3.58
N ALA A 16 -5.78 3.63 3.74
CA ALA A 16 -6.11 5.05 3.67
C ALA A 16 -6.75 5.41 2.32
N ILE A 17 -6.26 4.84 1.21
CA ILE A 17 -6.83 5.06 -0.13
C ILE A 17 -8.22 4.42 -0.25
N ASP A 18 -8.43 3.25 0.35
CA ASP A 18 -9.73 2.55 0.41
C ASP A 18 -10.76 3.35 1.23
N GLU A 19 -10.33 3.98 2.33
CA GLU A 19 -11.12 4.89 3.17
C GLU A 19 -11.47 6.23 2.48
N GLY A 20 -11.02 6.44 1.23
CA GLY A 20 -11.32 7.64 0.44
C GLY A 20 -10.18 8.66 0.32
N MET A 21 -8.98 8.34 0.83
CA MET A 21 -7.81 9.19 0.66
C MET A 21 -7.31 9.15 -0.79
N THR A 22 -7.00 10.31 -1.36
CA THR A 22 -6.42 10.35 -2.72
C THR A 22 -4.96 9.91 -2.71
N LYS A 23 -4.49 9.34 -3.83
CA LYS A 23 -3.08 8.95 -4.03
C LYS A 23 -2.10 10.10 -3.70
N THR A 24 -2.52 11.34 -3.96
CA THR A 24 -1.74 12.56 -3.68
C THR A 24 -1.66 12.85 -2.18
N GLN A 25 -2.76 12.68 -1.45
CA GLN A 25 -2.79 12.82 0.01
C GLN A 25 -1.93 11.74 0.68
N ALA A 26 -2.11 10.47 0.29
CA ALA A 26 -1.28 9.37 0.79
C ALA A 26 0.22 9.59 0.47
N SER A 27 0.54 10.10 -0.71
CA SER A 27 1.91 10.44 -1.09
C SER A 27 2.54 11.48 -0.16
N ARG A 28 1.79 12.52 0.22
CA ARG A 28 2.24 13.56 1.15
C ARG A 28 2.30 13.07 2.60
N LEU A 29 1.30 12.30 3.03
CA LEU A 29 1.16 11.81 4.40
C LEU A 29 2.24 10.78 4.75
N PHE A 30 2.50 9.85 3.82
CA PHE A 30 3.46 8.76 4.03
C PHE A 30 4.84 9.04 3.40
N GLY A 31 5.00 10.16 2.69
CA GLY A 31 6.27 10.53 2.04
C GLY A 31 6.65 9.62 0.87
N ILE A 32 5.68 8.97 0.24
CA ILE A 32 5.92 7.96 -0.81
C ILE A 32 5.57 8.54 -2.18
N SER A 33 6.40 8.29 -3.18
CA SER A 33 6.11 8.68 -4.56
C SER A 33 4.81 8.05 -5.08
N ARG A 34 4.02 8.84 -5.83
CA ARG A 34 2.79 8.38 -6.49
C ARG A 34 3.03 7.15 -7.37
N ASN A 35 4.22 7.04 -7.96
CA ASN A 35 4.62 5.88 -8.78
C ASN A 35 4.65 4.58 -7.95
N THR A 36 5.17 4.63 -6.73
CA THR A 36 5.21 3.49 -5.80
C THR A 36 3.80 3.09 -5.38
N ILE A 37 2.93 4.06 -5.11
CA ILE A 37 1.51 3.81 -4.79
C ILE A 37 0.82 3.13 -5.97
N ASN A 38 1.09 3.57 -7.20
CA ASN A 38 0.55 2.96 -8.41
C ASN A 38 1.06 1.53 -8.60
N LEU A 39 2.35 1.27 -8.35
CA LEU A 39 2.92 -0.08 -8.32
C LEU A 39 2.22 -0.99 -7.30
N TRP A 40 1.88 -0.46 -6.13
CA TRP A 40 1.18 -1.22 -5.09
C TRP A 40 -0.26 -1.53 -5.43
N LEU A 41 -0.97 -0.59 -6.07
CA LEU A 41 -2.33 -0.79 -6.59
C LEU A 41 -2.33 -1.79 -7.74
N LYS A 42 -1.44 -1.63 -8.73
CA LYS A 42 -1.30 -2.58 -9.84
C LYS A 42 -1.00 -3.99 -9.34
N LYS A 43 -0.12 -4.11 -8.34
CA LYS A 43 0.20 -5.39 -7.71
C LYS A 43 -0.96 -5.93 -6.85
N LYS A 44 -1.87 -5.09 -6.34
CA LYS A 44 -3.14 -5.50 -5.70
C LYS A 44 -4.08 -6.10 -6.75
N GLU A 45 -4.21 -5.46 -7.91
CA GLU A 45 -5.06 -5.91 -9.02
C GLU A 45 -4.53 -7.21 -9.65
N GLU A 46 -3.23 -7.29 -9.90
CA GLU A 46 -2.58 -8.44 -10.58
C GLU A 46 -2.51 -9.69 -9.69
N THR A 47 -2.30 -9.51 -8.39
CA THR A 47 -2.25 -10.63 -7.41
C THR A 47 -3.62 -10.92 -6.78
N GLY A 48 -4.64 -10.08 -7.00
CA GLY A 48 -5.94 -10.18 -6.32
C GLY A 48 -5.85 -10.09 -4.79
N SER A 49 -4.70 -9.68 -4.26
CA SER A 49 -4.39 -9.64 -2.84
C SER A 49 -3.37 -8.53 -2.56
N TYR A 50 -3.80 -7.54 -1.78
CA TYR A 50 -2.87 -6.65 -1.05
C TYR A 50 -2.22 -7.39 0.13
N LYS A 51 -2.80 -8.55 0.49
CA LYS A 51 -2.24 -9.47 1.46
C LYS A 51 -1.05 -10.23 0.86
N ALA A 52 0.18 -9.99 1.34
CA ALA A 52 1.01 -11.18 1.59
C ALA A 52 0.19 -12.03 2.57
N LYS A 53 0.04 -13.34 2.36
CA LYS A 53 -0.73 -14.24 3.24
C LYS A 53 -0.56 -13.85 4.72
N VAL A 54 -1.48 -13.06 5.26
CA VAL A 54 -1.55 -12.74 6.69
C VAL A 54 -2.80 -13.44 7.18
N GLY A 55 -2.57 -14.67 7.63
CA GLY A 55 -3.43 -15.38 8.57
C GLY A 55 -3.29 -14.75 9.94
N PHE A 56 -3.74 -13.51 10.09
CA PHE A 56 -4.04 -12.92 11.38
C PHE A 56 -5.25 -12.02 11.20
N ALA A 57 -6.40 -12.56 11.60
CA ALA A 57 -7.46 -11.86 12.30
C ALA A 57 -8.01 -12.90 13.29
N GLU A 58 -8.08 -12.48 14.55
CA GLU A 58 -8.53 -13.18 15.76
C GLU A 58 -9.80 -14.04 15.60
#